data_AF-A0A1Q9DY80-F1
#
_entry.id   AF-A0A1Q9DY80-F1
#
_cell.length_a   1.000
_cell.length_b   1.000
_cell.length_c   1.000
_cell.angle_alpha   90.00
_cell.angle_beta   90.00
_cell.angle_gamma   90.00
#
_symmetry.space_group_name_H-M   'P 1'
#
loop_
_entity.id
_entity.type
_entity.pdbx_description
1 polymer ?
#
loop_
_entity_poly.entity_id
_entity_poly.type
_entity_poly.pdbx_seq_one_letter_code
_entity_poly.pdbx_strand_id
1 'polypeptide(L)'
;MKYQSLIRLLRQDRVLPDWTKKPCPHCGHGALTKLAFIKSRKMWAHRCRVKACQRFVQPADFHPIFVAGAGNSKTSLQKQASILLCAVASVPQHCISKILDVDDKIVSRVYTNVDMARARFVMAHEKNIQYGGGPDWVDVEADEVDLGKAVVDNNKVKWEQWCGIVQRGASKTLRLVQLQPPLTKTRHIVLHTDGARAYKLKLDKEAVVGTVEFGAYG
;
A
#
# COMPACT_ATOMS: atom_id res chain seq x y z
N MET A 1 3.82 -7.07 27.34
CA MET A 1 4.32 -8.16 26.46
C MET A 1 5.85 -8.10 26.39
N LYS A 2 6.57 -9.22 26.46
CA LYS A 2 8.04 -9.22 26.27
C LYS A 2 8.40 -8.89 24.82
N TYR A 3 9.47 -8.12 24.59
CA TYR A 3 9.88 -7.68 23.25
C TYR A 3 10.07 -8.84 22.26
N GLN A 4 10.69 -9.94 22.70
CA GLN A 4 10.88 -11.13 21.85
C GLN A 4 9.56 -11.76 21.41
N SER A 5 8.55 -11.78 22.27
CA SER A 5 7.21 -12.28 21.91
C SER A 5 6.56 -11.40 20.86
N LEU A 6 6.70 -10.07 20.98
CA LEU A 6 6.22 -9.14 19.97
C LEU A 6 6.91 -9.37 18.61
N ILE A 7 8.24 -9.50 18.59
CA ILE A 7 8.98 -9.77 17.35
C ILE A 7 8.55 -11.09 16.71
N ARG A 8 8.35 -12.13 17.53
CA ARG A 8 7.88 -13.43 17.05
C ARG A 8 6.49 -13.32 16.43
N LEU A 9 5.56 -12.62 17.09
CA LEU A 9 4.21 -12.38 16.56
C LEU A 9 4.26 -11.64 15.23
N LEU A 10 4.97 -10.50 15.17
CA LEU A 10 5.09 -9.71 13.95
C LEU A 10 5.79 -10.44 12.80
N ARG A 11 6.68 -11.40 13.10
CA ARG A 11 7.31 -12.27 12.08
C ARG A 11 6.36 -13.36 11.61
N GLN A 12 5.58 -13.95 12.51
CA GLN A 12 4.56 -14.94 12.18
C GLN A 12 3.54 -14.35 11.20
N ASP A 13 3.12 -13.12 11.45
CA ASP A 13 2.18 -12.37 10.60
C ASP A 13 2.85 -11.76 9.35
N ARG A 14 4.13 -12.06 9.11
CA ARG A 14 4.94 -11.55 7.99
C ARG A 14 5.02 -10.02 7.90
N VAL A 15 4.74 -9.31 9.00
CA VAL A 15 4.92 -7.85 9.10
C VAL A 15 6.41 -7.52 9.16
N LEU A 16 7.17 -8.20 10.02
CA LEU A 16 8.62 -7.99 10.11
C LEU A 16 9.42 -9.07 9.39
N PRO A 17 10.48 -8.71 8.65
CA PRO A 17 11.40 -9.70 8.12
C PRO A 17 12.26 -10.30 9.24
N ASP A 18 12.70 -11.56 9.06
CA ASP A 18 13.86 -12.05 9.78
C ASP A 18 15.13 -11.60 9.05
N TRP A 19 15.94 -10.79 9.72
CA TRP A 19 17.22 -10.30 9.20
C TRP A 19 18.36 -11.30 9.40
N THR A 20 18.16 -12.39 10.14
CA THR A 20 19.21 -13.38 10.41
C THR A 20 19.78 -13.94 9.11
N LYS A 21 21.11 -13.90 8.96
CA LYS A 21 21.85 -14.31 7.74
C LYS A 21 21.54 -13.52 6.46
N LYS A 22 20.65 -12.52 6.50
CA LYS A 22 20.39 -11.65 5.34
C LYS A 22 21.55 -10.68 5.09
N PRO A 23 21.70 -10.20 3.83
CA PRO A 23 22.67 -9.15 3.51
C PRO A 23 22.37 -7.88 4.30
N CYS A 24 23.42 -7.23 4.80
CA CYS A 24 23.29 -6.03 5.61
C CYS A 24 22.85 -4.86 4.73
N PRO A 25 21.74 -4.18 5.05
CA PRO A 25 21.22 -3.06 4.25
C PRO A 25 22.16 -1.84 4.21
N HIS A 26 23.13 -1.75 5.12
CA HIS A 26 24.08 -0.65 5.13
C HIS A 26 25.30 -0.86 4.23
N CYS A 27 25.75 -2.10 4.06
CA CYS A 27 26.98 -2.38 3.31
C CYS A 27 26.79 -3.33 2.13
N GLY A 28 25.61 -3.93 1.95
CA GLY A 28 25.30 -4.88 0.87
C GLY A 28 25.94 -6.27 0.99
N HIS A 29 27.13 -6.36 1.58
CA HIS A 29 27.97 -7.57 1.53
C HIS A 29 27.88 -8.44 2.79
N GLY A 30 27.82 -7.83 3.97
CA GLY A 30 27.96 -8.58 5.22
C GLY A 30 26.67 -9.28 5.65
N ALA A 31 26.78 -10.54 6.07
CA ALA A 31 25.66 -11.24 6.69
C ALA A 31 25.37 -10.72 8.11
N LEU A 32 24.09 -10.56 8.42
CA LEU A 32 23.61 -10.17 9.74
C LEU A 32 23.56 -11.36 10.72
N THR A 33 23.95 -11.11 11.96
CA THR A 33 23.89 -12.09 13.06
C THR A 33 22.47 -12.37 13.54
N LYS A 34 22.31 -13.38 14.41
CA LYS A 34 21.03 -13.62 15.10
C LYS A 34 20.63 -12.41 15.95
N LEU A 35 19.33 -12.19 16.12
CA LEU A 35 18.81 -11.12 16.95
C LEU A 35 19.27 -11.31 18.40
N ALA A 36 19.95 -10.31 18.97
CA ALA A 36 20.45 -10.36 20.34
C ALA A 36 20.25 -9.01 21.04
N PHE A 37 20.18 -9.05 22.37
CA PHE A 37 20.16 -7.83 23.17
C PHE A 37 21.59 -7.30 23.36
N ILE A 38 21.84 -6.12 22.81
CA ILE A 38 23.13 -5.44 22.85
C ILE A 38 23.17 -4.57 24.10
N LYS A 39 23.80 -5.07 25.17
CA LYS A 39 23.85 -4.41 26.49
C LYS A 39 24.36 -2.97 26.42
N SER A 40 25.42 -2.71 25.66
CA SER A 40 26.03 -1.37 25.52
C SER A 40 25.09 -0.32 24.94
N ARG A 41 24.11 -0.74 24.12
CA ARG A 41 23.13 0.14 23.48
C ARG A 41 21.71 -0.01 24.03
N LYS A 42 21.51 -0.92 24.99
CA LYS A 42 20.21 -1.27 25.58
C LYS A 42 19.12 -1.52 24.52
N MET A 43 19.47 -2.25 23.46
CA MET A 43 18.58 -2.47 22.30
C MET A 43 18.70 -3.89 21.76
N TRP A 44 17.62 -4.38 21.14
CA TRP A 44 17.63 -5.62 20.38
C TRP A 44 18.01 -5.33 18.93
N ALA A 45 19.09 -5.95 18.44
CA ALA A 45 19.57 -5.71 17.09
C ALA A 45 20.29 -6.92 16.49
N HIS A 46 20.38 -6.91 15.18
CA HIS A 46 21.28 -7.73 14.38
C HIS A 46 22.56 -6.94 14.12
N ARG A 47 23.73 -7.55 14.28
CA ARG A 47 25.03 -6.94 13.95
C ARG A 47 25.56 -7.50 12.63
N CYS A 48 26.08 -6.63 11.77
CA CYS A 48 26.83 -7.04 10.58
C CYS A 48 28.17 -7.68 10.95
N ARG A 49 28.53 -8.81 10.30
CA ARG A 49 29.79 -9.54 10.56
C ARG A 49 31.03 -8.94 9.90
N VAL A 50 30.87 -8.10 8.88
CA VAL A 50 32.01 -7.50 8.15
C VAL A 50 32.70 -6.48 9.05
N LYS A 51 34.02 -6.64 9.24
CA LYS A 51 34.85 -5.77 10.10
C LYS A 51 34.74 -4.29 9.73
N ALA A 52 34.71 -3.97 8.44
CA ALA A 52 34.56 -2.58 7.96
C ALA A 52 33.17 -1.97 8.21
N CYS A 53 32.12 -2.77 8.45
CA CYS A 53 30.76 -2.26 8.64
C CYS A 53 30.33 -2.32 10.10
N GLN A 54 30.22 -3.53 10.67
CA GLN A 54 29.76 -3.81 12.03
C GLN A 54 28.51 -3.05 12.53
N ARG A 55 27.72 -2.46 11.61
CA ARG A 55 26.51 -1.70 11.95
C ARG A 55 25.43 -2.60 12.52
N PHE A 56 24.57 -1.98 13.33
CA PHE A 56 23.43 -2.63 13.97
C PHE A 56 22.15 -2.31 13.19
N VAL A 57 21.31 -3.32 13.03
CA VAL A 57 20.02 -3.25 12.36
C VAL A 57 18.96 -3.80 13.31
N GLN A 58 18.01 -2.97 13.71
CA GLN A 58 16.86 -3.38 14.52
C GLN A 58 15.86 -4.17 13.66
N PRO A 59 15.02 -5.01 14.28
CA PRO A 59 13.99 -5.77 13.56
C PRO A 59 13.10 -4.92 12.64
N ALA A 60 12.75 -3.70 13.08
CA ALA A 60 11.85 -2.79 12.37
C ALA A 60 12.58 -1.75 11.50
N ASP A 61 13.91 -1.76 11.43
CA ASP A 61 14.64 -0.84 10.56
C ASP A 61 14.31 -1.15 9.09
N PHE A 62 14.22 -0.09 8.27
CA PHE A 62 13.86 -0.16 6.84
C PHE A 62 12.45 -0.71 6.56
N HIS A 63 11.60 -0.82 7.57
CA HIS A 63 10.20 -1.20 7.37
C HIS A 63 9.41 -0.04 6.75
N PRO A 64 8.55 -0.27 5.73
CA PRO A 64 7.80 0.81 5.09
C PRO A 64 6.82 1.53 6.01
N ILE A 65 6.36 0.84 7.08
CA ILE A 65 5.36 1.38 8.02
C ILE A 65 5.99 1.91 9.30
N PHE A 66 6.99 1.20 9.83
CA PHE A 66 7.54 1.52 11.14
C PHE A 66 8.70 2.49 11.01
N VAL A 67 8.77 3.41 11.96
CA VAL A 67 9.79 4.44 11.99
C VAL A 67 10.82 4.09 13.03
N ALA A 68 12.07 3.94 12.58
CA ALA A 68 13.22 3.86 13.46
C ALA A 68 13.52 5.25 14.04
N GLY A 69 13.81 5.31 15.34
CA GLY A 69 14.16 6.54 16.02
C GLY A 69 15.23 6.31 17.09
N ALA A 70 16.05 7.32 17.32
CA ALA A 70 17.03 7.37 18.40
C ALA A 70 16.60 8.43 19.45
N GLY A 71 17.06 8.27 20.70
CA GLY A 71 16.78 9.21 21.78
C GLY A 71 15.56 8.87 22.63
N ASN A 72 15.21 9.78 23.54
CA ASN A 72 14.17 9.60 24.56
C ASN A 72 12.75 9.78 24.01
N SER A 73 12.59 10.56 22.93
CA SER A 73 11.29 10.80 22.28
C SER A 73 10.91 9.73 21.25
N LYS A 74 11.55 8.56 21.28
CA LYS A 74 11.28 7.49 20.32
C LYS A 74 10.00 6.73 20.68
N THR A 75 9.13 6.53 19.71
CA THR A 75 7.99 5.63 19.87
C THR A 75 8.47 4.19 19.83
N SER A 76 8.17 3.42 20.87
CA SER A 76 8.53 2.00 20.92
C SER A 76 7.85 1.22 19.79
N LEU A 77 8.50 0.16 19.31
CA LEU A 77 7.91 -0.74 18.32
C LEU A 77 6.56 -1.31 18.79
N GLN A 78 6.40 -1.53 20.10
CA GLN A 78 5.13 -1.99 20.67
C GLN A 78 4.01 -0.97 20.42
N LYS A 79 4.24 0.32 20.72
CA LYS A 79 3.26 1.38 20.48
C LYS A 79 2.96 1.50 18.97
N GLN A 80 3.98 1.48 18.12
CA GLN A 80 3.78 1.52 16.66
C GLN A 80 2.99 0.31 16.13
N ALA A 81 3.25 -0.89 16.66
CA ALA A 81 2.52 -2.10 16.29
C ALA A 81 1.07 -2.07 16.76
N SER A 82 0.78 -1.50 17.94
CA SER A 82 -0.59 -1.28 18.41
C SER A 82 -1.34 -0.30 17.52
N ILE A 83 -0.70 0.79 17.09
CA ILE A 83 -1.30 1.73 16.14
C ILE A 83 -1.58 1.04 14.80
N LEU A 84 -0.64 0.22 14.30
CA LEU A 84 -0.84 -0.57 13.08
C LEU A 84 -2.04 -1.51 13.21
N LEU A 85 -2.20 -2.19 14.35
CA LEU A 85 -3.35 -3.06 14.60
C LEU A 85 -4.67 -2.28 14.50
N CYS A 86 -4.73 -1.10 15.12
CA CYS A 86 -5.89 -0.21 15.02
C CYS A 86 -6.16 0.26 13.59
N ALA A 87 -5.12 0.60 12.82
CA ALA A 87 -5.24 1.01 11.43
C ALA A 87 -5.76 -0.12 10.53
N VAL A 88 -5.33 -1.37 10.76
CA VAL A 88 -5.83 -2.54 10.04
C VAL A 88 -7.27 -2.88 10.42
N ALA A 89 -7.65 -2.64 11.67
CA ALA A 89 -9.02 -2.79 12.17
C ALA A 89 -9.94 -1.59 11.81
N SER A 90 -9.49 -0.68 10.95
CA SER A 90 -10.25 0.50 10.50
C SER A 90 -10.77 1.40 11.65
N VAL A 91 -10.05 1.45 12.77
CA VAL A 91 -10.41 2.35 13.87
C VAL A 91 -10.14 3.81 13.45
N PRO A 92 -11.05 4.77 13.72
CA PRO A 92 -10.84 6.17 13.38
C PRO A 92 -9.59 6.75 14.04
N GLN A 93 -8.77 7.45 13.25
CA GLN A 93 -7.46 7.97 13.67
C GLN A 93 -7.53 8.86 14.92
N HIS A 94 -8.58 9.70 15.02
CA HIS A 94 -8.76 10.67 16.10
C HIS A 94 -8.99 10.05 17.49
N CYS A 95 -9.35 8.76 17.56
CA CYS A 95 -9.52 8.06 18.83
C CYS A 95 -8.19 7.48 19.35
N ILE A 96 -7.23 7.21 18.47
CA ILE A 96 -6.07 6.35 18.78
C ILE A 96 -5.09 6.99 19.74
N SER A 97 -4.83 8.29 19.61
CA SER A 97 -3.95 9.00 20.53
C SER A 97 -4.42 8.92 21.96
N LYS A 98 -5.74 9.02 22.17
CA LYS A 98 -6.38 8.87 23.48
C LYS A 98 -6.37 7.42 23.97
N ILE A 99 -6.69 6.46 23.10
CA ILE A 99 -6.76 5.03 23.47
C ILE A 99 -5.38 4.48 23.85
N LEU A 100 -4.33 4.86 23.12
CA LEU A 100 -2.98 4.30 23.27
C LEU A 100 -2.00 5.21 24.02
N ASP A 101 -2.46 6.41 24.43
CA ASP A 101 -1.62 7.43 25.06
C ASP A 101 -0.34 7.71 24.23
N VAL A 102 -0.56 8.19 23.01
CA VAL A 102 0.48 8.47 22.01
C VAL A 102 0.24 9.80 21.30
N ASP A 103 1.31 10.44 20.87
CA ASP A 103 1.26 11.67 20.08
C ASP A 103 0.55 11.44 18.73
N ASP A 104 -0.40 12.33 18.39
CA ASP A 104 -1.19 12.29 17.16
C ASP A 104 -0.34 12.25 15.88
N LYS A 105 0.86 12.86 15.89
CA LYS A 105 1.78 12.85 14.74
C LYS A 105 2.27 11.45 14.43
N ILE A 106 2.45 10.62 15.46
CA ILE A 106 2.89 9.23 15.29
C ILE A 106 1.74 8.39 14.72
N VAL A 107 0.52 8.61 15.21
CA VAL A 107 -0.68 7.96 14.66
C VAL A 107 -0.83 8.30 13.19
N SER A 108 -0.85 9.60 12.86
CA SER A 108 -0.96 10.09 11.48
C SER A 108 0.12 9.48 10.58
N ARG A 109 1.37 9.46 11.05
CA ARG A 109 2.47 8.89 10.27
C ARG A 109 2.30 7.40 9.98
N VAL A 110 1.87 6.60 10.96
CA VAL A 110 1.64 5.16 10.74
C VAL A 110 0.51 4.95 9.75
N TYR A 111 -0.60 5.67 9.86
CA TYR A 111 -1.72 5.59 8.91
C TYR A 111 -1.30 5.97 7.50
N THR A 112 -0.64 7.12 7.32
CA THR A 112 -0.10 7.54 6.02
C THR A 112 0.85 6.49 5.45
N ASN A 113 1.74 5.93 6.25
CA ASN A 113 2.66 4.90 5.77
C ASN A 113 1.94 3.59 5.39
N VAL A 114 0.88 3.20 6.10
CA VAL A 114 0.03 2.05 5.75
C VAL A 114 -0.61 2.28 4.38
N ASP A 115 -1.19 3.45 4.16
CA ASP A 115 -1.84 3.77 2.89
C ASP A 115 -0.84 3.85 1.74
N MET A 116 0.34 4.44 1.97
CA MET A 116 1.43 4.43 0.99
C MET A 116 1.93 3.01 0.69
N ALA A 117 2.06 2.15 1.70
CA ALA A 117 2.48 0.76 1.52
C ALA A 117 1.43 -0.04 0.73
N ARG A 118 0.13 0.16 1.03
CA ARG A 118 -0.99 -0.41 0.28
C ARG A 118 -1.00 0.07 -1.17
N ALA A 119 -0.89 1.37 -1.40
CA ALA A 119 -0.85 1.94 -2.75
C ALA A 119 0.31 1.34 -3.58
N ARG A 120 1.51 1.26 -3.01
CA ARG A 120 2.67 0.62 -3.67
C ARG A 120 2.42 -0.86 -3.97
N PHE A 121 1.83 -1.58 -3.02
CA PHE A 121 1.49 -2.99 -3.21
C PHE A 121 0.49 -3.15 -4.36
N VAL A 122 -0.61 -2.38 -4.35
CA VAL A 122 -1.64 -2.40 -5.40
C VAL A 122 -1.02 -2.09 -6.75
N MET A 123 -0.30 -0.97 -6.90
CA MET A 123 0.35 -0.59 -8.17
C MET A 123 1.35 -1.65 -8.68
N ALA A 124 2.02 -2.38 -7.79
CA ALA A 124 2.94 -3.45 -8.19
C ALA A 124 2.20 -4.72 -8.64
N HIS A 125 1.08 -5.06 -8.00
CA HIS A 125 0.30 -6.26 -8.32
C HIS A 125 -0.59 -6.04 -9.54
N GLU A 126 -1.20 -4.86 -9.64
CA GLU A 126 -2.08 -4.44 -10.72
C GLU A 126 -1.43 -4.57 -12.11
N LYS A 127 -0.13 -4.29 -12.22
CA LYS A 127 0.65 -4.48 -13.45
C LYS A 127 0.69 -5.92 -13.94
N ASN A 128 0.53 -6.89 -13.04
CA ASN A 128 0.54 -8.31 -13.35
C ASN A 128 -0.86 -8.85 -13.63
N ILE A 129 -1.91 -8.04 -13.41
CA ILE A 129 -3.28 -8.44 -13.70
C ILE A 129 -3.50 -8.28 -15.20
N GLN A 130 -3.69 -9.41 -15.86
CA GLN A 130 -4.09 -9.47 -17.25
C GLN A 130 -5.54 -9.94 -17.32
N TYR A 131 -6.36 -9.16 -18.01
CA TYR A 131 -7.72 -9.53 -18.38
C TYR A 131 -7.72 -10.01 -19.82
N GLY A 132 -8.37 -11.13 -20.11
CA GLY A 132 -8.35 -11.74 -21.44
C GLY A 132 -6.99 -12.34 -21.80
N GLY A 133 -6.71 -12.50 -23.11
CA GLY A 133 -5.46 -13.09 -23.63
C GLY A 133 -5.41 -14.62 -23.66
N GLY A 134 -6.40 -15.29 -23.06
CA GLY A 134 -6.68 -16.72 -23.24
C GLY A 134 -7.65 -16.98 -24.40
N PRO A 135 -7.96 -18.26 -24.70
CA PRO A 135 -8.93 -18.63 -25.74
C PRO A 135 -10.37 -18.20 -25.39
N ASP A 136 -10.66 -17.99 -24.11
CA ASP A 136 -12.01 -17.77 -23.60
C ASP A 136 -12.26 -16.33 -23.18
N TRP A 137 -13.49 -15.88 -23.38
CA TRP A 137 -13.99 -14.62 -22.86
C TRP A 137 -14.16 -14.68 -21.35
N VAL A 138 -13.86 -13.58 -20.66
CA VAL A 138 -14.08 -13.44 -19.23
C VAL A 138 -15.09 -12.34 -18.95
N ASP A 139 -16.04 -12.62 -18.05
CA ASP A 139 -17.00 -11.63 -17.60
C ASP A 139 -16.34 -10.67 -16.62
N VAL A 140 -16.42 -9.38 -16.92
CA VAL A 140 -15.89 -8.31 -16.07
C VAL A 140 -17.00 -7.34 -15.68
N GLU A 141 -16.90 -6.83 -14.47
CA GLU A 141 -17.66 -5.70 -13.97
C GLU A 141 -16.77 -4.47 -14.09
N ALA A 142 -17.30 -3.41 -14.70
CA ALA A 142 -16.60 -2.13 -14.75
C ALA A 142 -17.49 -1.04 -14.18
N ASP A 143 -16.89 -0.15 -13.40
CA ASP A 143 -17.52 1.00 -12.78
C ASP A 143 -16.66 2.24 -13.02
N GLU A 144 -17.28 3.41 -13.06
CA GLU A 144 -16.62 4.67 -13.40
C GLU A 144 -16.85 5.72 -12.32
N VAL A 145 -15.81 6.51 -12.04
CA VAL A 145 -15.91 7.66 -11.13
C VAL A 145 -15.30 8.90 -11.78
N ASP A 146 -16.10 9.97 -11.81
CA ASP A 146 -15.69 11.30 -12.24
C ASP A 146 -15.40 12.20 -11.04
N LEU A 147 -14.17 12.71 -10.96
CA LEU A 147 -13.74 13.64 -9.93
C LEU A 147 -13.47 15.01 -10.55
N GLY A 148 -14.08 16.07 -10.03
CA GLY A 148 -13.79 17.43 -10.48
C GLY A 148 -12.37 17.84 -10.06
N LYS A 149 -11.45 18.03 -11.02
CA LYS A 149 -10.03 18.29 -10.73
C LYS A 149 -9.71 19.79 -10.61
N ALA A 150 -10.21 20.61 -11.55
CA ALA A 150 -10.02 22.05 -11.55
C ALA A 150 -10.97 22.75 -12.54
N VAL A 151 -11.28 24.02 -12.31
CA VAL A 151 -11.88 24.90 -13.33
C VAL A 151 -10.74 25.49 -14.16
N VAL A 152 -10.81 25.33 -15.49
CA VAL A 152 -9.82 25.81 -16.46
C VAL A 152 -10.57 26.64 -17.49
N ASP A 153 -10.14 27.88 -17.74
CA ASP A 153 -10.65 28.83 -18.77
C ASP A 153 -12.18 28.90 -18.99
N ASN A 154 -12.78 30.05 -18.68
CA ASN A 154 -14.16 30.39 -19.05
C ASN A 154 -15.19 29.28 -18.72
N ASN A 155 -15.23 28.83 -17.46
CA ASN A 155 -16.25 27.89 -16.97
C ASN A 155 -16.17 26.46 -17.56
N LYS A 156 -14.98 25.99 -17.95
CA LYS A 156 -14.75 24.57 -18.23
C LYS A 156 -14.13 23.87 -17.02
N VAL A 157 -14.50 22.62 -16.78
CA VAL A 157 -13.95 21.78 -15.72
C VAL A 157 -13.06 20.73 -16.35
N LYS A 158 -11.83 20.64 -15.83
CA LYS A 158 -10.97 19.50 -16.02
C LYS A 158 -11.44 18.39 -15.09
N TRP A 159 -11.91 17.30 -15.67
CA TRP A 159 -12.29 16.11 -14.94
C TRP A 159 -11.09 15.17 -14.79
N GLU A 160 -11.09 14.46 -13.69
CA GLU A 160 -10.26 13.29 -13.47
C GLU A 160 -11.21 12.09 -13.37
N GLN A 161 -11.28 11.32 -14.44
CA GLN A 161 -12.15 10.15 -14.51
C GLN A 161 -11.31 8.89 -14.33
N TRP A 162 -11.84 7.94 -13.57
CA TRP A 162 -11.23 6.63 -13.33
C TRP A 162 -12.25 5.54 -13.65
N CYS A 163 -11.79 4.47 -14.28
CA CYS A 163 -12.56 3.25 -14.51
C CYS A 163 -11.97 2.12 -13.67
N GLY A 164 -12.76 1.53 -12.78
CA GLY A 164 -12.43 0.32 -12.06
C GLY A 164 -12.95 -0.89 -12.81
N ILE A 165 -12.08 -1.84 -13.15
CA ILE A 165 -12.43 -3.09 -13.84
C ILE A 165 -12.09 -4.26 -12.92
N VAL A 166 -13.02 -5.19 -12.73
CA VAL A 166 -12.85 -6.41 -11.92
C VAL A 166 -13.46 -7.61 -12.63
N GLN A 167 -12.77 -8.76 -12.65
CA GLN A 167 -13.39 -9.99 -13.11
C GLN A 167 -14.44 -10.45 -12.08
N ARG A 168 -15.64 -10.79 -12.57
CA ARG A 168 -16.75 -11.20 -11.71
C ARG A 168 -16.34 -12.39 -10.83
N GLY A 169 -16.61 -12.29 -9.53
CA GLY A 169 -16.24 -13.32 -8.54
C GLY A 169 -14.75 -13.35 -8.15
N ALA A 170 -13.92 -12.47 -8.72
CA ALA A 170 -12.48 -12.42 -8.46
C ALA A 170 -12.02 -11.01 -8.06
N SER A 171 -12.42 -10.53 -6.88
CA SER A 171 -12.13 -9.16 -6.38
C SER A 171 -10.65 -8.76 -6.40
N LYS A 172 -9.75 -9.74 -6.24
CA LYS A 172 -8.29 -9.62 -6.35
C LYS A 172 -7.79 -9.23 -7.75
N THR A 173 -8.66 -9.14 -8.74
CA THR A 173 -8.33 -8.69 -10.08
C THR A 173 -8.50 -7.18 -10.26
N LEU A 174 -9.19 -6.45 -9.35
CA LEU A 174 -9.50 -5.03 -9.54
C LEU A 174 -8.32 -4.20 -10.07
N ARG A 175 -8.55 -3.49 -11.18
CA ARG A 175 -7.64 -2.55 -11.83
C ARG A 175 -8.31 -1.20 -12.00
N LEU A 176 -7.62 -0.13 -11.64
CA LEU A 176 -8.01 1.26 -11.81
C LEU A 176 -7.28 1.83 -13.04
N VAL A 177 -8.05 2.30 -14.01
CA VAL A 177 -7.55 2.94 -15.23
C VAL A 177 -7.95 4.41 -15.20
N GLN A 178 -6.96 5.30 -15.22
CA GLN A 178 -7.23 6.72 -15.41
C GLN A 178 -7.66 6.97 -16.85
N LEU A 179 -8.84 7.55 -17.03
CA LEU A 179 -9.38 7.95 -18.33
C LEU A 179 -8.99 9.40 -18.64
N GLN A 180 -9.06 9.77 -19.92
CA GLN A 180 -8.80 11.13 -20.40
C GLN A 180 -10.08 11.76 -20.95
N PRO A 181 -11.01 12.19 -20.08
CA PRO A 181 -12.25 12.80 -20.53
C PRO A 181 -12.00 14.16 -21.20
N PRO A 182 -12.83 14.54 -22.18
CA PRO A 182 -12.81 15.88 -22.75
C PRO A 182 -13.19 16.94 -21.72
N LEU A 183 -12.71 18.18 -21.90
CA LEU A 183 -13.13 19.32 -21.08
C LEU A 183 -14.62 19.60 -21.29
N THR A 184 -15.40 19.68 -20.21
CA THR A 184 -16.83 19.99 -20.28
C THR A 184 -17.14 21.30 -19.54
N LYS A 185 -18.30 21.90 -19.80
CA LYS A 185 -18.78 23.07 -19.03
C LYS A 185 -19.01 22.67 -17.57
N THR A 186 -18.83 23.60 -16.63
CA THR A 186 -19.10 23.39 -15.20
C THR A 186 -20.50 22.81 -14.99
N ARG A 187 -20.57 21.64 -14.34
CA ARG A 187 -21.80 20.97 -13.92
C ARG A 187 -21.73 20.73 -12.43
N HIS A 188 -22.82 20.97 -11.71
CA HIS A 188 -22.94 20.64 -10.30
C HIS A 188 -23.13 19.12 -10.18
N ILE A 189 -22.05 18.37 -10.00
CA ILE A 189 -22.00 16.94 -9.60
C ILE A 189 -22.96 16.03 -10.42
N VAL A 190 -22.42 15.28 -11.37
CA VAL A 190 -23.15 14.15 -11.97
C VAL A 190 -22.78 12.90 -11.18
N LEU A 191 -23.65 12.46 -10.27
CA LEU A 191 -23.61 11.09 -9.78
C LEU A 191 -24.26 10.21 -10.85
N HIS A 192 -23.47 9.64 -11.75
CA HIS A 192 -23.94 8.51 -12.54
C HIS A 192 -23.98 7.29 -11.61
N THR A 193 -25.16 6.94 -11.09
CA THR A 193 -25.41 5.58 -10.59
C THR A 193 -26.03 4.79 -11.73
N ASP A 194 -25.28 4.60 -12.80
CA ASP A 194 -25.60 3.58 -13.78
C ASP A 194 -25.20 2.26 -13.13
N GLY A 195 -26.16 1.47 -12.67
CA GLY A 195 -25.89 0.19 -12.00
C GLY A 195 -24.86 -0.63 -12.76
N ALA A 196 -23.92 -1.24 -12.02
CA ALA A 196 -22.78 -2.01 -12.53
C ALA A 196 -23.08 -2.69 -13.88
N ARG A 197 -22.52 -2.13 -14.95
CA ARG A 197 -22.68 -2.69 -16.29
C ARG A 197 -21.73 -3.87 -16.42
N ALA A 198 -22.25 -5.03 -16.83
CA ALA A 198 -21.45 -6.20 -17.14
C ALA A 198 -20.94 -6.08 -18.58
N TYR A 199 -19.64 -6.22 -18.78
CA TYR A 199 -19.01 -6.13 -20.10
C TYR A 199 -18.32 -7.46 -20.43
N LYS A 200 -18.26 -7.77 -21.72
CA LYS A 200 -17.40 -8.83 -22.27
C LYS A 200 -16.26 -8.18 -23.05
N LEU A 201 -15.03 -8.60 -22.76
CA LEU A 201 -13.82 -8.07 -23.38
C LEU A 201 -13.15 -9.13 -24.27
N LYS A 202 -13.03 -8.86 -25.59
CA LYS A 202 -12.11 -9.56 -26.50
C LYS A 202 -10.96 -8.61 -26.75
N LEU A 203 -9.74 -9.09 -26.69
CA LEU A 203 -8.57 -8.25 -26.95
C LEU A 203 -7.66 -8.91 -27.97
N ASP A 204 -7.25 -8.12 -28.97
CA ASP A 204 -6.24 -8.49 -29.95
C ASP A 204 -4.84 -8.41 -29.35
N LYS A 205 -3.94 -9.25 -29.88
CA LYS A 205 -2.62 -9.55 -29.29
C LYS A 205 -1.61 -8.39 -29.31
N GLU A 206 -1.94 -7.25 -29.91
CA GLU A 206 -1.00 -6.13 -30.08
C GLU A 206 -1.67 -4.77 -29.81
N ALA A 207 -1.77 -4.38 -28.54
CA ALA A 207 -2.06 -2.99 -28.18
C ALA A 207 -1.20 -2.56 -26.99
N VAL A 208 0.05 -2.21 -27.31
CA VAL A 208 0.84 -1.29 -26.49
C VAL A 208 0.12 0.07 -26.58
N VAL A 209 -0.55 0.47 -25.51
CA VAL A 209 -1.19 1.78 -25.35
C VAL A 209 -2.22 2.10 -26.45
N GLY A 210 -3.44 1.57 -26.34
CA GLY A 210 -4.53 1.96 -27.24
C GLY A 210 -5.84 1.25 -26.94
N THR A 211 -6.91 2.03 -26.86
CA THR A 211 -8.34 1.70 -27.02
C THR A 211 -8.81 0.28 -26.63
N VAL A 212 -9.61 0.23 -25.55
CA VAL A 212 -10.38 -0.97 -25.17
C VAL A 212 -11.74 -0.91 -25.86
N GLU A 213 -12.06 -1.90 -26.68
CA GLU A 213 -13.41 -2.05 -27.25
C GLU A 213 -14.33 -2.79 -26.25
N PHE A 214 -15.48 -2.18 -25.93
CA PHE A 214 -16.48 -2.74 -25.04
C PHE A 214 -17.66 -3.28 -25.86
N GLY A 215 -17.97 -4.58 -25.72
CA GLY A 215 -19.21 -5.16 -26.23
C GLY A 215 -20.31 -5.12 -25.17
N ALA A 216 -21.42 -4.45 -25.44
CA ALA A 216 -22.62 -4.46 -24.59
C ALA A 216 -23.47 -5.73 -24.84
N TYR A 217 -24.17 -6.19 -23.82
CA TYR A 217 -25.21 -7.20 -23.96
C TYR A 217 -26.43 -6.60 -24.69
N GLY A 218 -26.86 -7.25 -25.78
CA GLY A 218 -28.20 -7.08 -26.35
C GLY A 218 -29.22 -7.98 -25.68
#